data_AF-A0A9E3W8C7-F1
#
_entry.id   AF-A0A9E3W8C7-F1
#
_cell.length_a   1.000
_cell.length_b   1.000
_cell.length_c   1.000
_cell.angle_alpha   90.00
_cell.angle_beta   90.00
_cell.angle_gamma   90.00
#
_symmetry.space_group_name_H-M   'P 1'
#
loop_
_entity.id
_entity.type
_entity.pdbx_description
1 polymer ?
#
loop_
_entity_poly.entity_id
_entity_poly.type
_entity_poly.pdbx_seq_one_letter_code
_entity_poly.pdbx_strand_id
1 'polypeptide(L)'
;MHTELVMYSRTYGCPYITTAKRILQQEDVPYREVFIDKDSEARARVLKWTGFLSVPTLIVAHQGDILPLDEPAPLPQGTSPRGIDRGAMITEPSAEELRDWLQKYDFIR
;
A
#
# COMPACT_ATOMS: atom_id res chain seq x y z
N MET A 1 6.10 1.01 19.83
CA MET A 1 6.32 0.01 18.77
C MET A 1 6.63 0.79 17.50
N HIS A 2 7.66 0.43 16.74
CA HIS A 2 8.01 1.15 15.51
C HIS A 2 7.28 0.50 14.33
N THR A 3 6.48 1.30 13.63
CA THR A 3 5.81 0.93 12.39
C THR A 3 6.65 1.38 11.20
N GLU A 4 6.51 0.68 10.08
CA GLU A 4 7.09 1.06 8.79
C GLU A 4 6.02 1.07 7.70
N LEU A 5 6.21 1.94 6.70
CA LEU A 5 5.40 1.92 5.50
C LEU A 5 6.01 0.93 4.49
N VAL A 6 5.22 -0.01 4.00
CA VAL A 6 5.64 -0.93 2.93
C VAL A 6 4.74 -0.73 1.71
N MET A 7 5.35 -0.50 0.56
CA MET A 7 4.65 -0.39 -0.72
C MET A 7 4.94 -1.61 -1.59
N TYR A 8 3.90 -2.38 -1.86
CA TYR A 8 3.90 -3.39 -2.90
C TYR A 8 3.74 -2.72 -4.26
N SER A 9 4.72 -2.93 -5.14
CA SER A 9 4.82 -2.27 -6.44
C SER A 9 5.28 -3.25 -7.54
N ARG A 10 5.61 -2.72 -8.71
CA ARG A 10 6.21 -3.46 -9.83
C ARG A 10 7.38 -2.66 -10.42
N THR A 11 8.28 -3.33 -11.12
CA THR A 11 9.45 -2.66 -11.71
C THR A 11 9.16 -1.88 -12.99
N TYR A 12 8.04 -2.15 -13.66
CA TYR A 12 7.60 -1.40 -14.83
C TYR A 12 6.63 -0.27 -14.45
N GLY A 13 6.64 0.79 -15.26
CA GLY A 13 5.92 2.03 -14.99
C GLY A 13 4.40 1.85 -14.89
N CYS A 14 3.83 2.27 -13.76
CA CYS A 14 2.40 2.41 -13.54
C CYS A 14 2.12 3.84 -13.05
N PRO A 15 1.17 4.59 -13.66
CA PRO A 15 0.84 5.95 -13.23
C PRO A 15 0.47 6.08 -11.73
N TYR A 16 -0.20 5.07 -11.17
CA TYR A 16 -0.55 5.05 -9.74
C TYR A 16 0.69 4.88 -8.85
N ILE A 17 1.67 4.05 -9.24
CA ILE A 17 2.94 3.89 -8.51
C ILE A 17 3.70 5.23 -8.53
N THR A 18 3.80 5.86 -9.71
CA THR A 18 4.45 7.17 -9.85
C THR A 18 3.81 8.23 -8.97
N THR A 19 2.48 8.22 -8.87
CA THR A 19 1.72 9.17 -8.03
C THR A 19 2.01 8.92 -6.55
N ALA A 20 1.91 7.68 -6.08
CA ALA A 20 2.21 7.33 -4.69
C ALA A 20 3.66 7.69 -4.31
N LYS A 21 4.65 7.31 -5.14
CA LYS A 21 6.06 7.67 -4.92
C LYS A 21 6.29 9.16 -4.80
N ARG A 22 5.65 9.95 -5.66
CA ARG A 22 5.75 11.42 -5.62
C ARG A 22 5.25 11.98 -4.30
N ILE A 23 4.11 11.49 -3.81
CA ILE A 23 3.52 11.97 -2.55
C ILE A 23 4.43 11.57 -1.38
N LEU A 24 4.85 10.30 -1.31
CA LEU A 24 5.76 9.84 -0.25
C LEU A 24 7.07 10.64 -0.23
N GLN A 25 7.59 11.02 -1.41
CA GLN A 25 8.75 11.89 -1.51
C GLN A 25 8.46 13.33 -1.07
N GLN A 26 7.29 13.89 -1.42
CA GLN A 26 6.90 15.25 -1.05
C GLN A 26 6.73 15.41 0.46
N GLU A 27 6.19 14.37 1.11
CA GLU A 27 5.94 14.35 2.55
C GLU A 27 7.13 13.78 3.36
N ASP A 28 8.25 13.47 2.71
CA ASP A 28 9.46 12.88 3.32
C ASP A 28 9.19 11.58 4.13
N VAL A 29 8.26 10.75 3.63
CA VAL A 29 7.87 9.50 4.30
C VAL A 29 8.79 8.37 3.85
N PRO A 30 9.59 7.77 4.75
CA PRO A 30 10.39 6.60 4.42
C PRO A 30 9.49 5.39 4.21
N TYR A 31 9.80 4.59 3.19
CA TYR A 31 9.07 3.35 2.91
C TYR A 31 9.99 2.27 2.35
N ARG A 32 9.58 1.02 2.54
CA ARG A 32 10.19 -0.14 1.90
C ARG A 32 9.38 -0.55 0.69
N GLU A 33 10.06 -0.86 -0.41
CA GLU A 33 9.41 -1.28 -1.66
C GLU A 33 9.55 -2.79 -1.87
N VAL A 34 8.45 -3.47 -2.18
CA VAL A 34 8.40 -4.91 -2.47
C VAL A 34 7.82 -5.12 -3.87
N PHE A 35 8.59 -5.76 -4.75
CA PHE A 35 8.25 -5.90 -6.17
C PHE A 35 7.54 -7.23 -6.47
N ILE A 36 6.23 -7.19 -6.72
CA ILE A 36 5.42 -8.41 -6.95
C ILE A 36 5.70 -9.10 -8.29
N ASP A 37 6.40 -8.44 -9.20
CA ASP A 37 6.87 -9.00 -10.46
C ASP A 37 8.21 -9.73 -10.33
N LYS A 38 8.88 -9.60 -9.16
CA LYS A 38 10.14 -10.32 -8.83
C LYS A 38 9.99 -11.31 -7.68
N ASP A 39 8.95 -11.15 -6.86
CA ASP A 39 8.64 -12.00 -5.71
C ASP A 39 7.25 -12.63 -5.89
N SER A 40 7.21 -13.95 -6.11
CA SER A 40 5.98 -14.71 -6.32
C SER A 40 5.12 -14.81 -5.05
N GLU A 41 5.72 -14.77 -3.87
CA GLU A 41 4.97 -14.76 -2.61
C GLU A 41 4.32 -13.41 -2.38
N ALA A 42 5.03 -12.31 -2.67
CA ALA A 42 4.47 -10.96 -2.62
C ALA A 42 3.30 -10.81 -3.59
N ARG A 43 3.43 -11.39 -4.79
CA ARG A 43 2.35 -11.47 -5.76
C ARG A 43 1.13 -12.21 -5.22
N ALA A 44 1.35 -13.39 -4.60
CA ALA A 44 0.27 -14.18 -4.02
C ALA A 44 -0.42 -13.44 -2.86
N ARG A 45 0.32 -12.69 -2.03
CA ARG A 45 -0.23 -11.84 -0.97
C ARG A 45 -1.16 -10.76 -1.54
N VAL A 46 -0.70 -9.97 -2.51
CA VAL A 46 -1.53 -8.92 -3.12
C VAL A 46 -2.78 -9.50 -3.78
N LEU A 47 -2.64 -10.65 -4.46
CA LEU A 47 -3.78 -11.37 -5.04
C LEU A 47 -4.78 -11.80 -3.97
N LYS A 48 -4.32 -12.37 -2.87
CA LYS A 48 -5.17 -12.78 -1.76
C LYS A 48 -5.89 -11.59 -1.12
N TRP A 49 -5.18 -10.49 -0.90
CA TRP A 49 -5.75 -9.32 -0.21
C TRP A 49 -6.77 -8.57 -1.06
N THR A 50 -6.48 -8.40 -2.35
CA THR A 50 -7.26 -7.52 -3.21
C THR A 50 -8.17 -8.26 -4.18
N GLY A 51 -7.95 -9.57 -4.39
CA GLY A 51 -8.54 -10.31 -5.52
C GLY A 51 -7.89 -10.00 -6.87
N PHE A 52 -6.96 -9.05 -6.90
CA PHE A 52 -6.29 -8.54 -8.10
C PHE A 52 -4.78 -8.44 -7.88
N LEU A 53 -4.04 -8.03 -8.90
CA LEU A 53 -2.62 -7.68 -8.74
C LEU A 53 -2.44 -6.16 -8.71
N SER A 54 -3.39 -5.45 -8.11
CA SER A 54 -3.46 -3.99 -8.10
C SER A 54 -2.29 -3.37 -7.36
N VAL A 55 -1.61 -2.42 -8.00
CA VAL A 55 -0.41 -1.75 -7.50
C VAL A 55 -0.44 -0.26 -7.81
N PRO A 56 -0.01 0.61 -6.88
CA PRO A 56 0.62 0.28 -5.60
C PRO A 56 -0.40 -0.23 -4.58
N THR A 57 -0.02 -1.18 -3.74
CA THR A 57 -0.75 -1.53 -2.52
C THR A 57 0.16 -1.18 -1.35
N LEU A 58 -0.26 -0.22 -0.51
CA LEU A 58 0.51 0.23 0.65
C LEU A 58 -0.04 -0.43 1.91
N ILE A 59 0.86 -0.79 2.82
CA ILE A 59 0.51 -1.31 4.14
C ILE A 59 1.32 -0.62 5.23
N VAL A 60 0.73 -0.56 6.42
CA VAL A 60 1.49 -0.29 7.66
C VAL A 60 1.89 -1.62 8.24
N ALA A 61 3.18 -1.82 8.49
CA ALA A 61 3.73 -3.04 9.04
C ALA A 61 4.54 -2.76 10.31
N HIS A 62 4.85 -3.80 11.08
CA HIS A 62 5.93 -3.70 12.05
C HIS A 62 7.27 -3.55 11.32
N GLN A 63 8.23 -2.89 11.95
CA GLN A 63 9.55 -2.71 11.37
C GLN A 63 10.19 -4.06 10.98
N GLY A 64 10.60 -4.21 9.72
CA GLY A 64 11.13 -5.44 9.13
C GLY A 64 10.07 -6.41 8.56
N ASP A 65 8.79 -6.24 8.91
CA ASP A 65 7.71 -7.11 8.44
C ASP A 65 7.10 -6.63 7.13
N ILE A 66 6.59 -7.58 6.35
CA ILE A 66 5.91 -7.33 5.07
C ILE A 66 4.40 -7.57 5.14
N LEU A 67 3.86 -7.76 6.34
CA LEU A 67 2.43 -8.00 6.57
C LEU A 67 1.80 -6.78 7.23
N PRO A 68 0.54 -6.46 6.90
CA PRO A 68 -0.16 -5.37 7.56
C PRO A 68 -0.29 -5.65 9.05
N LEU A 69 -0.27 -4.59 9.88
CA LEU A 69 -0.40 -4.69 11.34
C LEU A 69 -1.61 -5.53 11.77
N ASP A 70 -2.73 -5.31 11.08
CA ASP A 70 -4.00 -6.01 11.28
C ASP A 70 -4.51 -6.58 9.95
N GLU A 71 -5.39 -7.56 10.03
CA GLU A 71 -6.04 -8.11 8.84
C GLU A 71 -6.86 -7.01 8.14
N PRO A 72 -6.63 -6.75 6.82
CA PRO A 72 -7.36 -5.72 6.11
C PRO A 72 -8.86 -6.03 6.05
N ALA A 73 -9.69 -5.00 6.23
CA ALA A 73 -11.14 -5.13 6.10
C ALA A 73 -11.51 -5.79 4.74
N PRO A 74 -12.54 -6.66 4.66
CA PRO A 74 -12.90 -7.30 3.40
C PRO A 74 -13.35 -6.28 2.36
N LEU A 75 -13.09 -6.57 1.08
CA LEU A 75 -13.64 -5.77 -0.01
C LEU A 75 -15.14 -6.05 -0.15
N PRO A 76 -15.97 -5.02 -0.38
CA PRO A 76 -17.33 -5.23 -0.83
C PRO A 76 -17.34 -6.07 -2.12
N GLN A 77 -18.33 -6.95 -2.24
CA GLN A 77 -18.40 -7.86 -3.38
C GLN A 77 -18.54 -7.07 -4.70
N GLY A 78 -17.69 -7.37 -5.67
CA GLY A 78 -17.74 -6.77 -7.01
C GLY A 78 -17.15 -5.36 -7.12
N THR A 79 -16.53 -4.82 -6.07
CA THR A 79 -15.91 -3.49 -6.12
C THR A 79 -14.43 -3.55 -6.45
N SER A 80 -13.92 -2.46 -7.06
CA SER A 80 -12.49 -2.22 -7.17
C SER A 80 -11.86 -1.98 -5.79
N PRO A 81 -10.63 -2.45 -5.52
CA PRO A 81 -9.92 -2.14 -4.27
C PRO A 81 -9.40 -0.70 -4.19
N ARG A 82 -9.51 0.06 -5.28
CA ARG A 82 -8.92 1.38 -5.43
C ARG A 82 -9.47 2.39 -4.42
N GLY A 83 -8.57 3.08 -3.71
CA GLY A 83 -8.92 4.20 -2.82
C GLY A 83 -9.65 3.79 -1.54
N ILE A 84 -9.94 2.51 -1.34
CA ILE A 84 -10.63 2.01 -0.15
C ILE A 84 -9.61 1.86 0.99
N ASP A 85 -9.74 2.67 2.04
CA ASP A 85 -9.06 2.44 3.32
C ASP A 85 -9.59 1.16 3.95
N ARG A 86 -8.71 0.17 4.10
CA ARG A 86 -9.04 -1.15 4.66
C ARG A 86 -8.33 -1.39 5.98
N GLY A 87 -8.06 -0.34 6.75
CA GLY A 87 -7.27 -0.41 7.97
C GLY A 87 -5.81 -0.22 7.65
N ALA A 88 -4.95 -1.20 7.97
CA ALA A 88 -3.51 -1.12 7.75
C ALA A 88 -3.11 -1.33 6.27
N MET A 89 -4.04 -1.10 5.34
CA MET A 89 -3.86 -1.29 3.90
C MET A 89 -4.69 -0.29 3.09
N ILE A 90 -4.10 0.25 2.03
CA ILE A 90 -4.79 1.01 0.99
C ILE A 90 -4.22 0.63 -0.39
N THR A 91 -5.08 0.51 -1.40
CA THR A 91 -4.69 0.08 -2.76
C THR A 91 -4.99 1.16 -3.78
N GLU A 92 -4.03 1.44 -4.66
CA GLU A 92 -4.10 2.43 -5.75
C GLU A 92 -4.69 3.80 -5.35
N PRO A 93 -4.34 4.39 -4.18
CA PRO A 93 -4.98 5.63 -3.74
C PRO A 93 -4.68 6.79 -4.68
N SER A 94 -5.63 7.72 -4.75
CA SER A 94 -5.40 9.09 -5.22
C SER A 94 -4.48 9.85 -4.25
N ALA A 95 -4.14 11.09 -4.62
CA ALA A 95 -3.22 11.87 -3.81
C ALA A 95 -3.80 12.34 -2.47
N GLU A 96 -5.10 12.60 -2.42
CA GLU A 96 -5.81 12.98 -1.21
C GLU A 96 -5.98 11.77 -0.30
N GLU A 97 -6.53 10.67 -0.82
CA GLU A 97 -6.70 9.41 -0.08
C GLU A 97 -5.40 8.89 0.55
N LEU A 98 -4.28 9.00 -0.18
CA LEU A 98 -2.98 8.58 0.37
C LEU A 98 -2.55 9.48 1.54
N ARG A 99 -2.73 10.81 1.45
CA ARG A 99 -2.36 11.73 2.53
C ARG A 99 -3.22 11.50 3.77
N ASP A 100 -4.53 11.39 3.60
CA ASP A 100 -5.45 11.13 4.70
C ASP A 100 -5.09 9.83 5.43
N TRP A 101 -4.77 8.79 4.65
CA TRP A 101 -4.37 7.51 5.20
C TRP A 101 -2.99 7.56 5.89
N LEU A 102 -2.02 8.31 5.35
CA LEU A 102 -0.72 8.52 6.01
C LEU A 102 -0.86 9.31 7.33
N GLN A 103 -1.73 10.32 7.36
CA GLN A 103 -2.02 11.12 8.55
C GLN A 103 -2.68 10.27 9.64
N LYS A 104 -3.60 9.38 9.28
CA LYS A 104 -4.24 8.42 10.20
C LYS A 104 -3.24 7.54 10.96
N TYR A 105 -2.08 7.26 10.37
CA TYR A 105 -1.01 6.44 10.97
C TYR A 105 0.19 7.25 11.45
N ASP A 106 0.04 8.57 11.60
CA ASP A 106 1.06 9.48 12.10
C ASP A 106 2.36 9.50 11.27
N PHE A 107 2.31 9.11 9.99
CA PHE A 107 3.46 9.25 9.08
C PHE A 107 3.67 10.70 8.65
N ILE A 108 2.60 11.49 8.61
CA ILE A 108 2.59 12.91 8.23
C ILE A 108 1.66 13.68 9.18
N ARG A 109 1.79 15.01 9.21
CA ARG A 109 0.96 15.89 10.06
C ARG A 109 -0.10 16.63 9.29
#